data_AF-A0A9D6RKF8-F1
#
_entry.id   AF-A0A9D6RKF8-F1
#
_cell.length_a   1.000
_cell.length_b   1.000
_cell.length_c   1.000
_cell.angle_alpha   90.00
_cell.angle_beta   90.00
_cell.angle_gamma   90.00
#
_symmetry.space_group_name_H-M   'P 1'
#
loop_
_entity.id
_entity.type
_entity.pdbx_description
1 polymer ?
#
loop_
_entity_poly.entity_id
_entity_poly.type
_entity_poly.pdbx_seq_one_letter_code
_entity_poly.pdbx_strand_id
1 'polypeptide(L)'
;MKPTVPPSFAEKDLNYYLRMIRGDFAELEETQSAKVAGASKQKNIILLLGSVRLGSGSQELGERLLKFFLQALVHNRVKPRSIILVNEAVHLATEGSAVLTDLAVLEEQGVRILVCVLSADEYGIEDNLKVGCIADMDNICDYLLTAWKVISL
;
A
#
# COMPACT_ATOMS: atom_id res chain seq x y z
N MET A 1 -28.61 -33.65 44.44
CA MET A 1 -27.90 -32.60 43.67
C MET A 1 -27.63 -31.43 44.61
N LYS A 2 -26.37 -31.09 44.86
CA LYS A 2 -26.01 -29.94 45.73
C LYS A 2 -26.09 -28.65 44.90
N PRO A 3 -26.78 -27.60 45.37
CA PRO A 3 -26.77 -26.31 44.70
C PRO A 3 -25.37 -25.69 44.85
N THR A 4 -24.67 -25.51 43.73
CA THR A 4 -23.37 -24.84 43.68
C THR A 4 -23.59 -23.34 43.73
N VAL A 5 -23.04 -22.72 44.78
CA VAL A 5 -23.02 -21.27 44.99
C VAL A 5 -22.25 -20.62 43.82
N PRO A 6 -22.75 -19.52 43.22
CA PRO A 6 -22.01 -18.81 42.17
C PRO A 6 -20.68 -18.26 42.72
N PRO A 7 -19.63 -18.12 41.88
CA PRO A 7 -18.31 -17.71 42.32
C PRO A 7 -18.37 -16.35 43.02
N SER A 8 -17.68 -16.24 44.16
CA SER A 8 -17.65 -15.02 44.96
C SER A 8 -17.15 -13.84 44.13
N PHE A 9 -17.99 -12.82 44.00
CA PHE A 9 -17.68 -11.56 43.35
C PHE A 9 -16.46 -10.93 44.05
N ALA A 10 -15.36 -10.72 43.32
CA ALA A 10 -14.15 -10.15 43.91
C ALA A 10 -14.34 -8.65 44.11
N GLU A 11 -13.67 -8.05 45.11
CA GLU A 11 -13.74 -6.60 45.39
C GLU A 11 -13.41 -5.73 44.15
N LYS A 12 -12.60 -6.25 43.22
CA LYS A 12 -12.30 -5.61 41.93
C LYS A 12 -13.52 -5.45 41.04
N ASP A 13 -14.43 -6.43 41.04
CA ASP A 13 -15.65 -6.39 40.23
C ASP A 13 -16.61 -5.32 40.78
N LEU A 14 -16.69 -5.18 42.11
CA LEU A 14 -17.54 -4.15 42.75
C LEU A 14 -17.07 -2.73 42.43
N ASN A 15 -15.75 -2.49 42.44
CA ASN A 15 -15.18 -1.19 42.09
C ASN A 15 -15.41 -0.84 40.61
N TYR A 16 -15.43 -1.83 39.71
CA TYR A 16 -15.75 -1.63 38.30
C TYR A 16 -17.21 -1.17 38.11
N TYR A 17 -18.16 -1.86 38.74
CA TYR A 17 -19.58 -1.48 38.65
C TYR A 17 -19.87 -0.14 39.32
N LEU A 18 -19.24 0.17 40.46
CA LEU A 18 -19.38 1.47 41.12
C LEU A 18 -18.84 2.62 40.27
N ARG A 19 -17.76 2.40 39.50
CA ARG A 19 -17.21 3.40 38.56
C ARG A 19 -18.13 3.62 37.36
N MET A 20 -18.78 2.56 36.87
CA MET A 20 -19.78 2.64 35.79
C MET A 20 -21.03 3.43 36.20
N ILE A 21 -21.49 3.29 37.45
CA ILE A 21 -22.66 4.04 37.97
C ILE A 21 -22.31 5.51 38.26
N ARG A 22 -21.07 5.81 38.64
CA ARG A 22 -20.62 7.18 38.97
C ARG A 22 -20.26 8.05 37.77
N GLY A 23 -20.16 7.48 36.56
CA GLY A 23 -19.93 8.24 35.32
C GLY A 23 -18.51 8.81 35.16
N ASP A 24 -17.55 8.34 35.96
CA ASP A 24 -16.13 8.72 35.84
C ASP A 24 -15.46 7.93 34.70
N PHE A 25 -15.61 8.43 33.47
CA PHE A 25 -15.03 7.88 32.23
C PHE A 25 -13.59 8.35 31.94
N ALA A 26 -12.86 8.87 32.92
CA ALA A 26 -11.45 9.17 32.73
C ALA A 26 -10.64 7.88 32.94
N GLU A 27 -9.93 7.43 31.88
CA GLU A 27 -8.97 6.31 31.82
C GLU A 27 -9.58 4.89 31.71
N LEU A 28 -10.02 4.56 30.49
CA LEU A 28 -10.25 3.19 30.00
C LEU A 28 -9.43 2.90 28.72
N GLU A 29 -8.19 3.39 28.64
CA GLU A 29 -7.32 3.18 27.46
C GLU A 29 -6.01 2.46 27.79
N GLU A 30 -5.85 1.90 28.99
CA GLU A 30 -4.66 1.14 29.34
C GLU A 30 -5.02 -0.19 29.99
N THR A 31 -5.36 -1.18 29.16
CA THR A 31 -4.73 -2.53 29.19
C THR A 31 -5.39 -3.46 28.18
N GLN A 32 -4.55 -4.03 27.32
CA GLN A 32 -4.81 -5.09 26.33
C GLN A 32 -5.39 -4.67 24.96
N SER A 33 -4.54 -4.03 24.17
CA SER A 33 -4.27 -4.57 22.83
C SER A 33 -2.77 -4.52 22.55
N ALA A 34 -2.10 -5.66 22.73
CA ALA A 34 -0.75 -5.85 22.23
C ALA A 34 -0.81 -6.02 20.70
N LYS A 35 0.08 -5.30 19.99
CA LYS A 35 0.32 -5.27 18.53
C LYS A 35 -0.70 -4.48 17.69
N VAL A 36 -0.44 -3.20 17.53
CA VAL A 36 -0.02 -2.67 16.22
C VAL A 36 1.13 -1.71 16.51
N ALA A 37 2.35 -2.08 16.09
CA ALA A 37 3.47 -1.16 16.07
C ALA A 37 2.99 0.14 15.43
N GLY A 38 3.15 1.27 16.13
CA GLY A 38 2.56 2.54 15.75
C GLY A 38 2.61 2.73 14.25
N ALA A 39 1.43 2.81 13.62
CA ALA A 39 1.34 3.12 12.21
C ALA A 39 2.09 4.43 12.03
N SER A 40 3.32 4.33 11.52
CA SER A 40 4.01 5.51 11.05
C SER A 40 3.00 6.22 10.16
N LYS A 41 2.77 7.51 10.35
CA LYS A 41 2.02 8.33 9.40
C LYS A 41 2.84 8.39 8.10
N GLN A 42 3.00 7.24 7.44
CA GLN A 42 3.61 7.12 6.15
C GLN A 42 2.66 7.83 5.22
N LYS A 43 3.14 8.96 4.70
CA LYS A 43 2.38 9.78 3.76
C LYS A 43 2.01 8.89 2.58
N ASN A 44 0.73 8.88 2.22
CA ASN A 44 0.24 8.14 1.07
C ASN A 44 0.77 8.78 -0.22
N ILE A 45 1.97 8.40 -0.64
CA ILE A 45 2.58 8.87 -1.89
C ILE A 45 2.29 7.85 -2.97
N ILE A 46 1.81 8.32 -4.12
CA ILE A 46 1.59 7.50 -5.30
C ILE A 46 2.52 7.96 -6.40
N LEU A 47 3.14 7.00 -7.08
CA LEU A 47 3.87 7.23 -8.31
C LEU A 47 2.98 6.87 -9.49
N LEU A 48 2.76 7.79 -10.42
CA LEU A 48 2.05 7.54 -11.66
C LEU A 48 3.07 7.53 -12.80
N LEU A 49 3.25 6.39 -13.45
CA LEU A 49 4.13 6.22 -14.60
C LEU A 49 3.30 6.13 -15.86
N GLY A 50 3.54 7.05 -16.80
CA GLY A 50 2.86 7.06 -18.10
C GLY A 50 3.74 6.62 -19.28
N SER A 51 5.04 6.38 -19.05
CA SER A 51 5.98 5.98 -20.10
C SER A 51 7.00 4.96 -19.59
N VAL A 52 7.61 4.22 -20.52
CA VAL A 52 8.80 3.38 -20.28
C VAL A 52 10.10 4.19 -20.13
N ARG A 53 9.99 5.52 -20.18
CA ARG A 53 11.09 6.48 -20.11
C ARG A 53 10.88 7.48 -18.99
N LEU A 54 11.98 7.98 -18.43
CA LEU A 54 11.96 9.14 -17.54
C LEU A 54 12.35 10.40 -18.31
N GLY A 55 11.42 11.35 -18.41
CA GLY A 55 11.60 12.61 -19.14
C GLY A 55 11.44 12.47 -20.67
N SER A 56 11.60 13.59 -21.38
CA SER A 56 11.31 13.71 -22.82
C SER A 56 12.57 13.84 -23.69
N GLY A 57 13.73 13.38 -23.19
CA GLY A 57 15.01 13.39 -23.90
C GLY A 57 15.16 12.23 -24.90
N SER A 58 16.40 11.81 -25.16
CA SER A 58 16.64 10.63 -26.00
C SER A 58 16.06 9.37 -25.35
N GLN A 59 15.54 8.47 -26.19
CA GLN A 59 14.87 7.24 -25.72
C GLN A 59 15.78 6.37 -24.84
N GLU A 60 16.98 6.06 -25.33
CA GLU A 60 17.96 5.23 -24.60
C GLU A 60 18.33 5.84 -23.23
N LEU A 61 18.45 7.17 -23.16
CA LEU A 61 18.74 7.84 -21.89
C LEU A 61 17.53 7.76 -20.96
N GLY A 62 16.32 8.03 -21.47
CA GLY A 62 15.09 7.97 -20.68
C GLY A 62 14.82 6.60 -20.08
N GLU A 63 15.02 5.53 -20.85
CA GLU A 63 14.88 4.14 -20.37
C GLU A 63 15.92 3.82 -19.29
N ARG A 64 17.19 4.20 -19.49
CA ARG A 64 18.24 4.04 -18.48
C ARG A 64 17.94 4.82 -17.21
N LEU A 65 17.44 6.05 -17.34
CA LEU A 65 17.08 6.89 -16.21
C LEU A 65 15.93 6.28 -15.40
N LEU A 66 14.88 5.78 -16.07
CA LEU A 66 13.77 5.12 -15.37
C LEU A 66 14.25 3.87 -14.63
N LYS A 67 15.10 3.06 -15.27
CA LYS A 67 15.72 1.90 -14.63
C LYS A 67 16.51 2.27 -13.38
N PHE A 68 17.42 3.23 -13.48
CA PHE A 68 18.20 3.66 -12.30
C PHE A 68 17.32 4.31 -11.23
N PHE A 69 16.24 4.99 -11.62
CA PHE A 69 15.28 5.53 -10.68
C PHE A 69 14.57 4.43 -9.88
N LEU A 70 14.06 3.37 -10.53
CA LEU A 70 13.43 2.25 -9.84
C LEU A 70 14.42 1.48 -8.96
N GLN A 71 15.66 1.30 -9.41
CA GLN A 71 16.73 0.72 -8.58
C GLN A 71 17.05 1.59 -7.35
N ALA A 72 17.13 2.91 -7.52
CA ALA A 72 17.30 3.82 -6.40
C ALA A 72 16.08 3.77 -5.46
N LEU A 73 14.88 3.61 -6.01
CA LEU A 73 13.66 3.44 -5.24
C LEU A 73 13.68 2.17 -4.41
N VAL A 74 14.17 1.04 -4.95
CA VAL A 74 14.37 -0.24 -4.23
C VAL A 74 15.30 -0.08 -3.03
N HIS A 75 16.37 0.72 -3.14
CA HIS A 75 17.30 0.96 -2.04
C HIS A 75 16.83 2.04 -1.05
N ASN A 76 15.85 2.86 -1.44
CA ASN A 76 15.37 3.95 -0.60
C ASN A 76 14.61 3.43 0.63
N ARG A 77 14.78 4.10 1.77
CA ARG A 77 14.04 3.79 3.00
C ARG A 77 12.56 4.18 2.90
N VAL A 78 12.26 5.25 2.16
CA VAL A 78 10.89 5.72 1.98
C VAL A 78 10.35 5.14 0.67
N LYS A 79 9.21 4.45 0.77
CA LYS A 79 8.52 3.85 -0.36
C LYS A 79 7.20 4.59 -0.65
N PRO A 80 6.79 4.70 -1.92
CA PRO A 80 5.42 5.04 -2.23
C PRO A 80 4.50 3.93 -1.73
N ARG A 81 3.23 4.27 -1.49
CA ARG A 81 2.19 3.27 -1.21
C ARG A 81 1.87 2.46 -2.46
N SER A 82 1.82 3.13 -3.60
CA SER A 82 1.49 2.53 -4.88
C SER A 82 2.31 3.10 -6.03
N ILE A 83 2.56 2.26 -7.03
CA ILE A 83 2.99 2.64 -8.37
C ILE A 83 1.86 2.27 -9.33
N ILE A 84 1.38 3.23 -10.10
CA ILE A 84 0.31 3.07 -11.08
C ILE A 84 0.94 3.17 -12.47
N LEU A 85 0.72 2.15 -13.29
CA LEU A 85 1.20 2.05 -14.66
C LEU A 85 0.02 2.30 -15.62
N VAL A 86 0.15 3.32 -16.46
CA VAL A 86 -0.81 3.67 -17.54
C VAL A 86 -0.06 3.85 -18.85
N ASN A 87 -0.77 3.81 -19.97
CA ASN A 87 -0.19 3.95 -21.32
C ASN A 87 0.99 2.98 -21.51
N GLU A 88 2.07 3.41 -22.16
CA GLU A 88 3.25 2.57 -22.43
C GLU A 88 3.88 1.97 -21.15
N ALA A 89 3.69 2.58 -19.98
CA ALA A 89 4.29 2.09 -18.74
C ALA A 89 3.79 0.70 -18.33
N VAL A 90 2.66 0.21 -18.85
CA VAL A 90 2.19 -1.16 -18.56
C VAL A 90 3.18 -2.23 -19.04
N HIS A 91 3.99 -1.93 -20.06
CA HIS A 91 5.07 -2.82 -20.52
C HIS A 91 6.17 -3.02 -19.48
N LEU A 92 6.30 -2.15 -18.47
CA LEU A 92 7.30 -2.33 -17.42
C LEU A 92 7.00 -3.55 -16.54
N ALA A 93 5.71 -3.94 -16.45
CA ALA A 93 5.22 -5.06 -15.66
C ALA A 93 5.18 -6.40 -16.42
N THR A 94 5.60 -6.44 -17.69
CA THR A 94 5.55 -7.64 -18.53
C THR A 94 6.90 -8.36 -18.62
N GLU A 95 6.85 -9.62 -19.06
CA GLU A 95 8.05 -10.40 -19.40
C GLU A 95 8.98 -9.63 -20.37
N GLY A 96 10.30 -9.75 -20.16
CA GLY A 96 11.31 -9.07 -20.97
C GLY A 96 11.61 -7.62 -20.56
N SER A 97 10.83 -7.02 -19.66
CA SER A 97 11.11 -5.69 -19.11
C SER A 97 12.42 -5.65 -18.33
N ALA A 98 13.27 -4.66 -18.63
CA ALA A 98 14.57 -4.47 -17.98
C ALA A 98 14.49 -4.04 -16.51
N VAL A 99 13.29 -3.71 -16.02
CA VAL A 99 12.99 -3.27 -14.64
C VAL A 99 12.05 -4.21 -13.91
N LEU A 100 11.69 -5.35 -14.52
CA LEU A 100 10.70 -6.27 -13.97
C LEU A 100 11.10 -6.78 -12.58
N THR A 101 12.38 -7.14 -12.41
CA THR A 101 12.93 -7.57 -11.13
C THR A 101 12.84 -6.47 -10.07
N ASP A 102 13.10 -5.21 -10.44
CA ASP A 102 13.03 -4.08 -9.51
C ASP A 102 11.57 -3.83 -9.06
N LEU A 103 10.60 -3.96 -9.97
CA LEU A 103 9.18 -3.89 -9.65
C LEU A 103 8.74 -5.02 -8.72
N ALA A 104 9.16 -6.27 -8.98
CA ALA A 104 8.86 -7.40 -8.11
C ALA A 104 9.40 -7.19 -6.69
N VAL A 105 10.64 -6.70 -6.56
CA VAL A 105 11.23 -6.38 -5.25
C VAL A 105 10.46 -5.25 -4.54
N LEU A 106 9.98 -4.24 -5.27
CA LEU A 106 9.15 -3.19 -4.68
C LEU A 106 7.81 -3.75 -4.17
N GLU A 107 7.21 -4.69 -4.88
CA GLU A 107 5.99 -5.39 -4.45
C GLU A 107 6.23 -6.22 -3.18
N GLU A 108 7.33 -6.97 -3.11
CA GLU A 108 7.76 -7.68 -1.90
C GLU A 108 8.00 -6.72 -0.71
N GLN A 109 8.45 -5.50 -0.98
CA GLN A 109 8.64 -4.44 0.00
C GLN A 109 7.33 -3.72 0.40
N GLY A 110 6.18 -4.18 -0.10
CA GLY A 110 4.86 -3.68 0.25
C GLY A 110 4.34 -2.52 -0.62
N VAL A 111 5.01 -2.21 -1.72
CA VAL A 111 4.52 -1.23 -2.71
C VAL A 111 3.47 -1.91 -3.58
N ARG A 112 2.25 -1.36 -3.67
CA ARG A 112 1.24 -1.90 -4.59
C ARG A 112 1.52 -1.48 -6.02
N ILE A 113 1.56 -2.42 -6.95
CA ILE A 113 1.70 -2.12 -8.38
C ILE A 113 0.33 -2.32 -9.04
N LEU A 114 -0.21 -1.24 -9.61
CA LEU A 114 -1.49 -1.24 -10.31
C LEU A 114 -1.24 -1.04 -11.81
N VAL A 115 -1.83 -1.91 -12.63
CA VAL A 115 -1.71 -1.89 -14.08
C VAL A 115 -3.08 -1.56 -14.68
N CYS A 116 -3.16 -0.48 -15.44
CA CYS A 116 -4.42 -0.07 -16.07
C CYS A 116 -4.91 -1.12 -17.06
N VAL A 117 -6.13 -1.65 -16.85
CA VAL A 117 -6.74 -2.68 -17.70
C VAL A 117 -6.85 -2.23 -19.15
N LEU A 118 -7.33 -1.01 -19.40
CA LEU A 118 -7.53 -0.50 -20.76
C LEU A 118 -6.21 -0.36 -21.52
N SER A 119 -5.13 0.01 -20.83
CA SER A 119 -3.80 0.08 -21.44
C SER A 119 -3.22 -1.31 -21.70
N ALA A 120 -3.42 -2.27 -20.80
CA ALA A 120 -2.96 -3.64 -21.00
C ALA A 120 -3.68 -4.33 -22.17
N ASP A 121 -4.98 -4.09 -22.31
CA ASP A 121 -5.83 -4.58 -23.42
C ASP A 121 -5.40 -3.97 -24.76
N GLU A 122 -5.22 -2.64 -24.83
CA GLU A 122 -4.78 -1.93 -26.05
C GLU A 122 -3.47 -2.50 -26.62
N TYR A 123 -2.53 -2.90 -25.76
CA TYR A 123 -1.27 -3.49 -26.19
C TYR A 123 -1.29 -5.03 -26.28
N GLY A 124 -2.39 -5.68 -25.90
CA GLY A 124 -2.54 -7.14 -25.91
C GLY A 124 -1.52 -7.86 -25.00
N ILE A 125 -1.23 -7.30 -23.83
CA ILE A 125 -0.15 -7.78 -22.95
C ILE A 125 -0.65 -8.41 -21.63
N GLU A 126 -1.95 -8.59 -21.46
CA GLU A 126 -2.57 -9.10 -20.22
C GLU A 126 -1.96 -10.46 -19.78
N ASP A 127 -1.81 -11.40 -20.72
CA ASP A 127 -1.22 -12.73 -20.48
C ASP A 127 0.29 -12.70 -20.16
N ASN A 128 0.95 -11.57 -20.46
CA ASN A 128 2.40 -11.39 -20.29
C ASN A 128 2.76 -10.66 -19.00
N LEU A 129 1.78 -10.20 -18.22
CA LEU A 129 2.02 -9.53 -16.95
C LEU A 129 2.63 -10.50 -15.94
N LYS A 130 3.73 -10.06 -15.30
CA LYS A 130 4.43 -10.86 -14.27
C LYS A 130 4.43 -10.19 -12.89
N VAL A 131 4.14 -8.89 -12.82
CA VAL A 131 4.14 -8.11 -11.58
C VAL A 131 2.95 -7.16 -11.55
N GLY A 132 2.36 -6.98 -10.36
CA GLY A 132 1.24 -6.08 -10.15
C GLY A 132 -0.12 -6.69 -10.44
N CYS A 133 -1.16 -5.90 -10.16
CA CYS A 133 -2.55 -6.29 -10.31
C CYS A 133 -3.25 -5.38 -11.33
N ILE A 134 -4.12 -5.97 -12.14
CA ILE A 134 -5.01 -5.21 -13.03
C ILE A 134 -5.93 -4.31 -12.20
N ALA A 135 -6.07 -3.05 -12.63
CA ALA A 135 -6.97 -2.07 -12.07
C ALA A 135 -7.73 -1.33 -13.18
N ASP A 136 -9.02 -1.10 -12.96
CA ASP A 136 -9.83 -0.22 -13.77
C ASP A 136 -9.59 1.25 -13.42
N MET A 137 -10.18 2.14 -14.22
CA MET A 137 -10.00 3.59 -14.04
C MET A 137 -10.69 4.09 -12.77
N ASP A 138 -11.78 3.47 -12.32
CA ASP A 138 -12.47 3.85 -11.08
C ASP A 138 -11.57 3.62 -9.86
N ASN A 139 -10.96 2.42 -9.77
CA ASN A 139 -9.97 2.14 -8.74
C ASN A 139 -8.77 3.09 -8.84
N ILE A 140 -8.22 3.31 -10.04
CA ILE A 140 -7.09 4.24 -10.22
C ILE A 140 -7.46 5.65 -9.72
N CYS A 141 -8.67 6.13 -10.04
CA CYS A 141 -9.18 7.41 -9.60
C CYS A 141 -9.21 7.51 -8.07
N ASP A 142 -9.73 6.49 -7.38
CA ASP A 142 -9.77 6.42 -5.93
C ASP A 142 -8.36 6.48 -5.31
N TYR A 143 -7.40 5.74 -5.86
CA TYR A 143 -6.01 5.81 -5.40
C TYR A 143 -5.44 7.21 -5.56
N LEU A 144 -5.61 7.83 -6.73
CA LEU A 144 -5.09 9.17 -7.01
C LEU A 144 -5.72 10.25 -6.13
N LEU A 145 -7.04 10.22 -5.92
CA LEU A 145 -7.76 11.22 -5.13
C LEU A 145 -7.56 11.07 -3.62
N THR A 146 -7.28 9.86 -3.14
CA THR A 146 -6.97 9.60 -1.72
C THR A 146 -5.48 9.70 -1.39
N ALA A 147 -4.64 9.98 -2.40
CA ALA A 147 -3.22 10.20 -2.21
C ALA A 147 -2.94 11.50 -1.46
N TRP A 148 -1.98 11.46 -0.53
CA TRP A 148 -1.43 12.68 0.05
C TRP A 148 -0.61 13.46 -0.99
N LYS A 149 0.07 12.74 -1.89
CA LYS A 149 0.82 13.31 -2.99
C LYS A 149 0.90 12.31 -4.14
N VAL A 150 0.64 12.81 -5.34
CA VAL A 150 0.93 12.09 -6.59
C VAL A 150 2.20 12.67 -7.19
N ILE A 151 3.13 11.79 -7.60
CA ILE A 151 4.30 12.14 -8.39
C ILE A 151 4.09 11.48 -9.76
N SER A 152 3.84 12.31 -10.77
CA SER A 152 3.71 11.85 -12.16
C SER A 152 5.07 11.92 -12.84
N LEU A 153 5.47 10.83 -13.51
CA LEU A 153 6.72 10.71 -14.25
C LEU A 153 6.48 10.29 -15.70
#